data_AF-A0A2E6JHT2-F1
#
_entry.id   AF-A0A2E6JHT2-F1
#
_cell.length_a   1.000
_cell.length_b   1.000
_cell.length_c   1.000
_cell.angle_alpha   90.00
_cell.angle_beta   90.00
_cell.angle_gamma   90.00
#
_symmetry.space_group_name_H-M   'P 1'
#
loop_
_entity.id
_entity.type
_entity.pdbx_description
1 polymer ?
#
loop_
_entity_poly.entity_id
_entity_poly.type
_entity_poly.pdbx_seq_one_letter_code
_entity_poly.pdbx_strand_id
1 'polypeptide(L)'
;MSLTLVFRVFTGILFINFVGATFVSEVWLEQANFTISPSIITLSEAFGVSLLGTAFIAFRVTDIAGDNLPAFGQVFSIISLFFVVLISYHLLNGQVSGPTATVNLLLNVVFSVLFYMGSKK
;
A
#
# COMPACT_ATOMS: atom_id res chain seq x y z
N MET A 1 -15.37 -10.78 -4.89
CA MET A 1 -15.22 -10.18 -3.55
C MET A 1 -16.11 -8.94 -3.47
N SER A 2 -16.74 -8.63 -2.33
CA SER A 2 -17.44 -7.34 -2.17
C SER A 2 -16.43 -6.20 -2.04
N LEU A 3 -16.80 -4.99 -2.48
CA LEU A 3 -15.91 -3.82 -2.40
C LEU A 3 -15.50 -3.52 -0.94
N THR A 4 -16.44 -3.67 0.00
CA THR A 4 -16.18 -3.62 1.45
C THR A 4 -15.05 -4.57 1.85
N LEU A 5 -15.10 -5.83 1.40
CA LEU A 5 -14.06 -6.81 1.74
C LEU A 5 -12.71 -6.46 1.09
N VAL A 6 -12.68 -5.87 -0.10
CA VAL A 6 -11.44 -5.35 -0.71
C VAL A 6 -10.81 -4.28 0.19
N PHE A 7 -11.60 -3.31 0.66
CA PHE A 7 -11.12 -2.28 1.59
C PHE A 7 -10.60 -2.87 2.91
N ARG A 8 -11.27 -3.87 3.49
CA ARG A 8 -10.83 -4.52 4.74
C ARG A 8 -9.51 -5.28 4.55
N VAL A 9 -9.36 -6.02 3.46
CA VAL A 9 -8.10 -6.72 3.15
C VAL A 9 -6.98 -5.72 2.89
N PHE A 10 -7.25 -4.67 2.11
CA PHE A 10 -6.29 -3.59 1.85
C PHE A 10 -5.82 -2.90 3.14
N THR A 11 -6.76 -2.62 4.05
CA THR A 11 -6.46 -2.10 5.40
C THR A 11 -5.49 -3.02 6.14
N GLY A 12 -5.76 -4.33 6.16
CA GLY A 12 -4.89 -5.30 6.84
C GLY A 12 -3.47 -5.31 6.27
N ILE A 13 -3.34 -5.27 4.94
CA ILE A 13 -2.04 -5.20 4.27
C ILE A 13 -1.30 -3.89 4.61
N LEU A 14 -1.98 -2.75 4.58
CA LEU A 14 -1.37 -1.47 4.99
C LEU A 14 -0.93 -1.49 6.45
N PHE A 15 -1.72 -2.09 7.33
CA PHE A 15 -1.36 -2.22 8.74
C PHE A 15 -0.11 -3.10 8.94
N ILE A 16 0.02 -4.21 8.20
CA ILE A 16 1.23 -5.03 8.20
C ILE A 16 2.45 -4.22 7.72
N ASN A 17 2.31 -3.43 6.66
CA ASN A 17 3.39 -2.57 6.17
C ASN A 17 3.74 -1.45 7.17
N PHE A 18 2.75 -0.87 7.86
CA PHE A 18 2.99 0.06 8.96
C PHE A 18 3.87 -0.59 10.05
N VAL A 19 3.52 -1.80 10.49
CA VAL A 19 4.30 -2.50 11.52
C VAL A 19 5.72 -2.74 11.05
N GLY A 20 5.90 -3.25 9.82
CA GLY A 20 7.21 -3.49 9.25
C GLY A 20 8.05 -2.22 9.11
N ALA A 21 7.49 -1.17 8.50
CA ALA A 21 8.21 0.08 8.23
C ALA A 21 8.49 0.92 9.48
N THR A 22 7.76 0.72 10.59
CA THR A 22 7.90 1.53 11.82
C THR A 22 8.64 0.83 12.94
N PHE A 23 8.38 -0.45 13.18
CA PHE A 23 8.93 -1.17 14.33
C PHE A 23 10.00 -2.20 13.94
N VAL A 24 10.09 -2.53 12.65
CA VAL A 24 11.06 -3.51 12.12
C VAL A 24 11.75 -2.95 10.86
N SER A 25 12.00 -1.64 10.88
CA SER A 25 12.36 -0.83 9.72
C SER A 25 13.62 -1.33 9.01
N GLU A 26 14.65 -1.72 9.76
CA GLU A 26 15.90 -2.24 9.22
C GLU A 26 15.67 -3.46 8.32
N VAL A 27 15.03 -4.51 8.86
CA VAL A 27 14.70 -5.73 8.10
C VAL A 27 13.81 -5.42 6.89
N TRP A 28 12.81 -4.55 7.08
CA TRP A 28 11.87 -4.18 6.01
C TRP A 28 12.57 -3.47 4.85
N LEU A 29 13.51 -2.57 5.15
CA LEU A 29 14.33 -1.84 4.20
C LEU A 29 15.39 -2.73 3.52
N GLU A 30 16.05 -3.62 4.28
CA GLU A 30 17.02 -4.57 3.75
C GLU A 30 16.40 -5.52 2.73
N GLN A 31 15.15 -5.96 2.96
CA GLN A 31 14.40 -6.78 2.01
C GLN A 31 14.02 -6.05 0.71
N ALA A 32 14.16 -4.72 0.68
CA ALA A 32 14.07 -3.88 -0.51
C ALA A 32 15.46 -3.45 -1.06
N ASN A 33 16.55 -4.00 -0.51
CA ASN A 33 17.95 -3.71 -0.81
C ASN A 33 18.36 -2.23 -0.60
N PHE A 34 17.74 -1.55 0.37
CA PHE A 34 18.23 -0.24 0.80
C PHE A 34 19.53 -0.36 1.59
N THR A 35 20.44 0.60 1.39
CA THR A 35 21.57 0.78 2.30
C THR A 35 21.06 1.36 3.62
N ILE A 36 21.27 0.62 4.71
CA ILE A 36 20.77 1.01 6.03
C ILE A 36 21.60 2.14 6.62
N SER A 37 20.90 3.16 7.11
CA SER A 37 21.46 4.31 7.81
C SER A 37 20.41 4.85 8.80
N PRO A 38 20.83 5.60 9.83
CA PRO A 38 19.88 6.20 10.78
C PRO A 38 18.83 7.08 10.10
N SER A 39 19.21 7.84 9.06
CA SER A 39 18.27 8.72 8.35
C SER A 39 17.22 7.96 7.54
N ILE A 40 17.58 6.85 6.89
CA ILE A 40 16.58 6.07 6.13
C ILE A 40 15.62 5.32 7.07
N ILE A 41 16.08 4.91 8.25
CA ILE A 41 15.22 4.33 9.29
C ILE A 41 14.18 5.36 9.75
N THR A 42 14.61 6.58 10.08
CA THR A 42 13.68 7.66 10.48
C THR A 42 12.66 7.97 9.39
N LEU A 43 13.07 7.98 8.11
CA LEU A 43 12.14 8.16 6.99
C LEU A 43 11.17 6.98 6.83
N SER A 44 11.64 5.75 7.04
CA SER A 44 10.81 4.55 7.02
C SER A 44 9.75 4.59 8.12
N GLU A 45 10.11 5.02 9.32
CA GLU A 45 9.16 5.15 10.44
C GLU A 45 8.07 6.18 10.15
N ALA A 46 8.46 7.35 9.63
CA ALA A 46 7.51 8.38 9.20
C ALA A 46 6.59 7.87 8.08
N PHE A 47 7.15 7.14 7.11
CA PHE A 47 6.38 6.49 6.06
C PHE A 47 5.41 5.46 6.64
N GLY A 48 5.84 4.62 7.58
CA GLY A 48 5.01 3.65 8.26
C GLY A 48 3.79 4.30 8.94
N VAL A 49 3.97 5.41 9.64
CA VAL A 49 2.85 6.17 10.24
C VAL A 49 1.87 6.69 9.17
N SER A 50 2.37 7.11 8.00
CA SER A 50 1.50 7.50 6.88
C SER A 50 0.66 6.33 6.34
N LEU A 51 1.22 5.11 6.34
CA LEU A 51 0.49 3.89 5.97
C LEU A 51 -0.58 3.56 7.01
N LEU A 52 -0.33 3.78 8.31
CA LEU A 52 -1.33 3.63 9.36
C LEU A 52 -2.52 4.58 9.14
N GLY A 53 -2.25 5.86 8.84
CA GLY A 53 -3.29 6.84 8.52
C GLY A 53 -4.12 6.41 7.30
N THR A 54 -3.46 5.92 6.26
CA THR A 54 -4.13 5.42 5.05
C THR A 54 -4.96 4.16 5.33
N ALA A 55 -4.45 3.24 6.16
CA ALA A 55 -5.17 2.05 6.61
C ALA A 55 -6.45 2.44 7.36
N PHE A 56 -6.34 3.41 8.27
CA PHE A 56 -7.49 3.92 9.02
C PHE A 56 -8.54 4.53 8.09
N ILE A 57 -8.13 5.35 7.11
CA ILE A 57 -9.04 5.90 6.10
C ILE A 57 -9.74 4.76 5.33
N ALA A 58 -8.97 3.80 4.80
CA ALA A 58 -9.51 2.67 4.05
C ALA A 58 -10.52 1.85 4.87
N PHE A 59 -10.25 1.67 6.17
CA PHE A 59 -11.15 0.98 7.09
C PHE A 59 -12.44 1.77 7.34
N ARG A 60 -12.35 3.08 7.54
CA ARG A 60 -13.50 3.93 7.88
C ARG A 60 -14.37 4.22 6.66
N VAL A 61 -13.79 4.28 5.46
CA VAL A 61 -14.51 4.53 4.20
C VAL A 61 -15.68 3.57 4.02
N THR A 62 -15.52 2.29 4.36
CA THR A 62 -16.61 1.31 4.19
C THR A 62 -17.83 1.59 5.05
N ASP A 63 -17.66 2.33 6.14
CA ASP A 63 -18.73 2.60 7.11
C ASP A 63 -19.33 3.99 6.89
N ILE A 64 -18.60 4.93 6.29
CA ILE A 64 -19.02 6.34 6.12
C ILE A 64 -19.46 6.68 4.69
N ALA A 65 -19.02 5.91 3.68
CA ALA A 65 -19.27 6.27 2.29
C ALA A 65 -20.69 5.98 1.81
N GLY A 66 -21.40 5.04 2.45
CA GLY A 66 -22.74 4.61 2.03
C GLY A 66 -22.78 4.25 0.55
N ASP A 67 -23.73 4.85 -0.18
CA ASP A 67 -23.91 4.64 -1.63
C ASP A 67 -22.73 5.17 -2.47
N ASN A 68 -21.86 6.01 -1.92
CA ASN A 68 -20.68 6.53 -2.62
C ASN A 68 -19.45 5.60 -2.51
N LEU A 69 -19.58 4.43 -1.87
CA LEU A 69 -18.46 3.48 -1.74
C LEU A 69 -17.81 3.11 -3.09
N PRO A 70 -18.54 2.92 -4.21
CA PRO A 70 -17.94 2.71 -5.53
C PRO A 70 -17.03 3.87 -5.98
N ALA A 71 -17.39 5.13 -5.71
CA ALA A 71 -16.55 6.26 -6.07
C ALA A 71 -15.20 6.23 -5.30
N PHE A 72 -15.23 5.87 -4.03
CA PHE A 72 -14.00 5.63 -3.26
C PHE A 72 -13.20 4.45 -3.80
N GLY A 73 -13.85 3.37 -4.22
CA GLY A 73 -13.13 2.26 -4.85
C GLY A 73 -12.39 2.69 -6.13
N GLN A 74 -12.97 3.58 -6.96
CA GLN A 74 -12.26 4.15 -8.11
C GLN A 74 -11.04 4.96 -7.69
N VAL A 75 -11.17 5.80 -6.65
CA VAL A 75 -10.05 6.57 -6.09
C VAL A 75 -8.92 5.65 -5.62
N PHE A 76 -9.24 4.61 -4.84
CA PHE A 76 -8.25 3.67 -4.32
C PHE A 76 -7.62 2.79 -5.42
N SER A 77 -8.35 2.52 -6.50
CA SER A 77 -7.79 1.86 -7.69
C SER A 77 -6.70 2.72 -8.34
N ILE A 78 -6.93 4.03 -8.47
CA ILE A 78 -5.96 4.98 -9.03
C ILE A 78 -4.77 5.17 -8.09
N ILE A 79 -5.00 5.31 -6.78
CA ILE A 79 -3.92 5.40 -5.79
C ILE A 79 -3.02 4.17 -5.89
N SER A 80 -3.59 2.97 -5.99
CA SER A 80 -2.81 1.74 -6.17
C SER A 80 -1.98 1.77 -7.46
N LEU A 81 -2.53 2.33 -8.56
CA LEU A 81 -1.77 2.52 -9.81
C LEU A 81 -0.59 3.48 -9.65
N PHE A 82 -0.70 4.53 -8.84
CA PHE A 82 0.43 5.42 -8.58
C PHE A 82 1.61 4.66 -7.96
N PHE A 83 1.33 3.74 -7.02
CA PHE A 83 2.35 2.86 -6.46
C PHE A 83 2.90 1.87 -7.50
N VAL A 84 2.04 1.29 -8.34
CA VAL A 84 2.51 0.40 -9.44
C VAL A 84 3.53 1.14 -10.31
N VAL A 85 3.19 2.34 -10.79
CA VAL A 85 4.07 3.13 -11.66
C VAL A 85 5.40 3.45 -10.95
N LEU A 86 5.34 3.94 -9.70
CA LEU A 86 6.52 4.31 -8.95
C LEU A 86 7.44 3.11 -8.68
N ILE A 87 6.89 1.99 -8.19
CA ILE A 87 7.68 0.81 -7.84
C ILE A 87 8.27 0.16 -9.09
N SER A 88 7.49 0.08 -10.18
CA SER A 88 8.02 -0.37 -11.47
C SER A 88 9.18 0.49 -11.95
N TYR A 89 9.05 1.82 -11.85
CA TYR A 89 10.14 2.73 -12.20
C TYR A 89 11.39 2.49 -11.34
N HIS A 90 11.25 2.35 -10.03
CA HIS A 90 12.40 2.08 -9.14
C HIS A 90 13.06 0.71 -9.42
N LEU A 91 12.28 -0.33 -9.70
CA LEU A 91 12.79 -1.66 -10.07
C LEU A 91 13.55 -1.63 -11.40
N LEU A 92 12.99 -0.97 -12.42
CA LEU A 92 13.62 -0.88 -13.75
C LEU A 92 14.94 -0.09 -13.73
N ASN A 93 15.09 0.86 -12.82
CA ASN A 93 16.31 1.65 -12.65
C ASN A 93 17.26 1.10 -11.57
N GLY A 94 16.96 -0.06 -10.99
CA GLY A 94 17.81 -0.69 -9.98
C GLY A 94 17.90 0.07 -8.64
N GLN A 95 16.94 0.95 -8.34
CA GLN A 95 16.91 1.73 -7.10
C GLN A 95 16.42 0.90 -5.90
N VAL A 96 15.58 -0.11 -6.16
CA VAL A 96 15.12 -1.10 -5.18
C VAL A 96 15.13 -2.47 -5.84
N SER A 97 15.18 -3.52 -5.04
CA SER A 97 15.01 -4.90 -5.53
C SER A 97 14.60 -5.82 -4.39
N GLY A 98 14.52 -7.12 -4.64
CA GLY A 98 14.21 -8.10 -3.59
C GLY A 98 12.70 -8.28 -3.32
N PRO A 99 12.38 -9.10 -2.31
CA PRO A 99 11.01 -9.54 -2.04
C PRO A 99 10.06 -8.39 -1.71
N THR A 100 10.47 -7.42 -0.88
CA THR A 100 9.58 -6.32 -0.46
C THR A 100 9.10 -5.51 -1.65
N ALA A 101 10.01 -5.09 -2.54
CA ALA A 101 9.65 -4.33 -3.74
C ALA A 101 8.73 -5.14 -4.68
N THR A 102 9.06 -6.42 -4.90
CA THR A 102 8.33 -7.28 -5.84
C THR A 102 6.92 -7.61 -5.34
N VAL A 103 6.79 -7.98 -4.07
CA VAL A 103 5.49 -8.30 -3.46
C VAL A 103 4.61 -7.06 -3.37
N ASN A 104 5.18 -5.90 -3.01
CA ASN A 104 4.43 -4.65 -2.93
C ASN A 104 3.90 -4.20 -4.30
N LEU A 105 4.70 -4.35 -5.36
CA LEU A 105 4.23 -4.14 -6.75
C LEU A 105 3.05 -5.06 -7.08
N LEU A 106 3.18 -6.36 -6.85
CA LEU A 106 2.14 -7.34 -7.15
C LEU A 106 0.84 -7.04 -6.40
N LEU A 107 0.94 -6.72 -5.10
CA LEU A 107 -0.22 -6.36 -4.28
C LEU A 107 -0.92 -5.11 -4.83
N ASN A 108 -0.19 -4.06 -5.20
CA ASN A 108 -0.80 -2.85 -5.76
C ASN A 108 -1.46 -3.09 -7.13
N VAL A 109 -0.88 -3.95 -7.98
CA VAL A 109 -1.55 -4.37 -9.23
C VAL A 109 -2.86 -5.08 -8.91
N VAL A 110 -2.83 -6.05 -7.99
CA VAL A 110 -4.01 -6.82 -7.59
C VAL A 110 -5.08 -5.90 -6.98
N PHE A 111 -4.71 -5.01 -6.05
CA PHE A 111 -5.65 -4.08 -5.44
C PHE A 111 -6.23 -3.08 -6.43
N SER A 112 -5.42 -2.55 -7.35
CA SER A 112 -5.92 -1.67 -8.41
C SER A 112 -7.06 -2.34 -9.19
N VAL A 113 -6.83 -3.58 -9.64
CA VAL A 113 -7.83 -4.36 -10.38
C VAL A 113 -9.05 -4.67 -9.52
N LEU A 114 -8.86 -5.15 -8.29
CA LEU A 114 -9.96 -5.52 -7.39
C LEU A 114 -10.83 -4.32 -7.04
N PHE A 115 -10.24 -3.16 -6.75
CA PHE A 115 -10.96 -1.93 -6.49
C PHE A 115 -11.73 -1.48 -7.73
N TYR A 116 -11.11 -1.47 -8.91
CA TYR A 116 -11.78 -1.10 -10.16
C TYR A 116 -12.98 -2.00 -10.46
N MET A 117 -12.79 -3.32 -10.41
CA MET A 117 -13.86 -4.29 -10.65
C MET A 117 -14.99 -4.18 -9.62
N GLY A 118 -14.65 -3.96 -8.34
CA GLY A 118 -15.61 -3.78 -7.27
C GLY A 118 -16.42 -2.48 -7.38
N SER A 119 -15.91 -1.48 -8.11
CA SER A 119 -16.52 -0.15 -8.26
C SER A 119 -17.41 0.02 -9.49
N LYS A 120 -17.53 -1.03 -10.33
CA LYS A 120 -18.43 -1.05 -11.49
C LYS A 120 -19.85 -1.52 -11.18
N LYS A 121 -20.07 -1.96 -9.94
CA LYS A 121 -21.35 -2.45 -9.43
C LYS A 121 -22.01 -1.34 -8.65
#